data_AF-A0A9W8G964-F1
#
_entry.id   AF-A0A9W8G964-F1
#
_cell.length_a   1.000
_cell.length_b   1.000
_cell.length_c   1.000
_cell.angle_alpha   90.00
_cell.angle_beta   90.00
_cell.angle_gamma   90.00
#
_symmetry.space_group_name_H-M   'P 1'
#
loop_
_entity.id
_entity.type
_entity.pdbx_description
1 polymer ?
#
loop_
_entity_poly.entity_id
_entity_poly.type
_entity_poly.pdbx_seq_one_letter_code
_entity_poly.pdbx_strand_id
1 'polypeptide(L)'
;MTPAEEPILHKILHDRYHSTRSTPEKAVLTLALQCLAELQRRRHETLERIRELSLDIQHSESQLRRLDHRINRCIDLGQFAESDHSLTQAIYAKLQAQETRLRDTKRELIDAEQRLTGIVTVWATHRF
;
A
#
# COMPACT_ATOMS: atom_id res chain seq x y z
N MET A 1 6.74 -1.13 13.73
CA MET A 1 5.62 -1.81 14.41
C MET A 1 5.06 -2.83 13.44
N THR A 2 5.04 -4.11 13.79
CA THR A 2 4.55 -5.16 12.89
C THR A 2 3.01 -5.24 12.92
N PRO A 3 2.35 -5.79 11.88
CA PRO A 3 0.89 -5.98 11.88
C PRO A 3 0.36 -6.79 13.09
N ALA A 4 1.21 -7.61 13.70
CA ALA A 4 0.90 -8.39 14.89
C ALA A 4 0.98 -7.57 16.20
N GLU A 5 1.80 -6.52 16.25
CA GLU A 5 2.00 -5.66 17.42
C GLU A 5 0.91 -4.61 17.60
N GLU A 6 0.22 -4.22 16.52
CA GLU A 6 -0.85 -3.23 16.54
C GLU A 6 -2.08 -3.57 17.38
N PRO A 7 -2.70 -4.77 17.26
CA PRO A 7 -3.84 -5.12 18.11
C PRO A 7 -3.45 -5.18 19.59
N ILE A 8 -2.18 -5.52 19.88
CA ILE A 8 -1.63 -5.52 21.23
C ILE A 8 -1.50 -4.07 21.73
N LEU A 9 -0.93 -3.17 20.92
CA LEU A 9 -0.78 -1.75 21.28
C LEU A 9 -2.15 -1.06 21.42
N HIS A 10 -3.09 -1.29 20.49
CA HIS A 10 -4.45 -0.78 20.56
C HIS A 10 -5.13 -1.20 21.87
N LYS A 11 -5.02 -2.49 22.23
CA LYS A 11 -5.55 -3.02 23.48
C LYS A 11 -4.91 -2.36 24.70
N ILE A 12 -3.58 -2.25 24.74
CA ILE A 12 -2.85 -1.60 25.86
C ILE A 12 -3.29 -0.15 26.04
N LEU A 13 -3.40 0.62 24.94
CA LEU A 13 -3.83 2.01 24.98
C LEU A 13 -5.28 2.14 25.46
N HIS A 14 -6.16 1.26 24.99
CA HIS A 14 -7.56 1.24 25.35
C HIS A 14 -7.77 0.84 26.82
N ASP A 15 -7.09 -0.21 27.29
CA ASP A 15 -7.12 -0.64 28.69
C ASP A 15 -6.61 0.47 29.61
N ARG A 16 -5.51 1.13 29.22
CA ARG A 16 -4.96 2.27 29.97
C ARG A 16 -5.92 3.46 30.00
N TYR A 17 -6.57 3.77 28.88
CA TYR A 17 -7.54 4.87 28.77
C TYR A 17 -8.72 4.71 29.75
N HIS A 18 -9.24 3.49 29.89
CA HIS A 18 -10.33 3.20 30.83
C HIS A 18 -9.88 3.19 32.28
N SER A 19 -8.64 2.77 32.55
CA SER A 19 -8.08 2.71 33.91
C SER A 19 -7.61 4.07 34.45
N THR A 20 -7.20 4.99 33.57
CA THR A 20 -6.66 6.29 33.95
C THR A 20 -7.74 7.25 34.44
N ARG A 21 -7.47 7.93 35.57
CA ARG A 21 -8.30 9.02 36.10
C ARG A 21 -7.73 10.42 35.81
N SER A 22 -6.47 10.49 35.36
CA SER A 22 -5.80 11.73 34.97
C SER A 22 -6.36 12.26 33.65
N THR A 23 -6.96 13.46 33.68
CA THR A 23 -7.50 14.14 32.49
C THR A 23 -6.44 14.41 31.41
N PRO A 24 -5.22 14.88 31.76
CA PRO A 24 -4.12 15.02 30.80
C PRO A 24 -3.72 13.68 30.16
N GLU A 25 -3.59 12.62 30.96
CA GLU A 25 -3.23 11.30 30.45
C GLU A 25 -4.35 10.71 29.57
N LYS A 26 -5.62 10.97 29.89
CA LYS A 26 -6.75 10.61 29.01
C LYS A 26 -6.70 11.33 27.67
N ALA A 27 -6.40 12.62 27.64
CA ALA A 27 -6.31 13.37 26.39
C ALA A 27 -5.21 12.81 25.46
N VAL A 28 -4.07 12.45 26.05
CA VAL A 28 -2.96 11.77 25.38
C VAL A 28 -3.41 10.40 24.86
N LEU A 29 -3.99 9.56 25.70
CA LEU A 29 -4.45 8.23 25.27
C LEU A 29 -5.51 8.30 24.16
N THR A 30 -6.41 9.29 24.19
CA THR A 30 -7.36 9.55 23.09
C THR A 30 -6.63 9.87 21.78
N LEU A 31 -5.64 10.77 21.81
CA LEU A 31 -4.85 11.12 20.62
C LEU A 31 -4.07 9.92 20.07
N ALA A 32 -3.50 9.09 20.96
CA ALA A 32 -2.80 7.87 20.57
C ALA A 32 -3.75 6.86 19.89
N LEU A 33 -4.96 6.67 20.44
CA LEU A 33 -6.00 5.83 19.84
C LEU A 33 -6.47 6.35 18.48
N GLN A 34 -6.65 7.67 18.34
CA GLN A 34 -7.00 8.30 17.05
C GLN A 34 -5.90 8.12 16.00
N CYS A 35 -4.63 8.29 16.39
CA CYS A 35 -3.49 8.07 15.49
C CYS A 35 -3.43 6.62 15.01
N LEU A 36 -3.70 5.66 15.91
CA LEU A 36 -3.66 4.24 15.58
C LEU A 36 -4.83 3.83 14.67
N ALA A 37 -6.02 4.38 14.88
CA ALA A 37 -7.16 4.21 13.98
C ALA A 37 -6.88 4.77 12.57
N GLU A 38 -6.30 5.96 12.48
CA GLU A 38 -5.92 6.55 11.19
C GLU A 38 -4.82 5.74 10.48
N LEU A 39 -3.85 5.20 11.22
CA LEU A 39 -2.84 4.29 10.67
C LEU A 39 -3.51 3.05 10.05
N GLN A 40 -4.41 2.40 10.78
CA GLN A 40 -5.13 1.22 10.32
C GLN A 40 -5.96 1.51 9.07
N ARG A 41 -6.67 2.65 9.05
CA ARG A 41 -7.44 3.11 7.90
C ARG A 41 -6.56 3.27 6.66
N ARG A 42 -5.47 4.02 6.78
CA ARG A 42 -4.52 4.24 5.66
C ARG A 42 -3.89 2.96 5.17
N ARG A 43 -3.55 2.03 6.09
CA ARG A 43 -3.03 0.72 5.68
C ARG A 43 -4.07 -0.08 4.91
N HIS A 44 -5.33 -0.09 5.37
CA HIS A 44 -6.40 -0.77 4.64
C HIS A 44 -6.61 -0.18 3.24
N GLU A 45 -6.70 1.15 3.13
CA GLU A 45 -6.79 1.86 1.84
C GLU A 45 -5.59 1.51 0.92
N THR A 46 -4.39 1.42 1.49
CA THR A 46 -3.17 1.06 0.73
C THR A 46 -3.20 -0.40 0.26
N LEU A 47 -3.66 -1.33 1.11
CA LEU A 47 -3.76 -2.75 0.76
C LEU A 47 -4.79 -2.99 -0.34
N GLU A 48 -5.94 -2.31 -0.29
CA GLU A 48 -6.93 -2.36 -1.36
C GLU A 48 -6.35 -1.80 -2.67
N ARG A 49 -5.65 -0.66 -2.62
CA ARG A 49 -4.99 -0.10 -3.81
C ARG A 49 -3.90 -1.03 -4.38
N ILE A 50 -3.15 -1.72 -3.53
CA ILE A 50 -2.18 -2.75 -3.97
C ILE A 50 -2.90 -3.91 -4.65
N ARG A 51 -4.05 -4.35 -4.10
CA ARG A 51 -4.85 -5.43 -4.67
C ARG A 51 -5.40 -5.07 -6.05
N GLU A 52 -5.93 -3.86 -6.20
CA GLU A 52 -6.39 -3.32 -7.49
C GLU A 52 -5.24 -3.27 -8.51
N LEU A 53 -4.10 -2.68 -8.13
CA LEU A 53 -2.92 -2.63 -9.00
C LEU A 53 -2.42 -4.03 -9.40
N SER A 54 -2.50 -5.00 -8.50
CA SER A 54 -2.10 -6.38 -8.77
C SER A 54 -3.00 -7.05 -9.80
N LEU A 55 -4.33 -6.85 -9.71
CA LEU A 55 -5.29 -7.34 -10.70
C LEU A 55 -5.06 -6.69 -12.07
N ASP A 56 -4.80 -5.39 -12.06
CA ASP A 56 -4.48 -4.61 -13.26
C ASP A 56 -3.23 -5.13 -13.97
N ILE A 57 -2.16 -5.41 -13.21
CA ILE A 57 -0.92 -6.00 -13.74
C ILE A 57 -1.20 -7.38 -14.33
N GLN A 58 -1.90 -8.27 -13.61
CA GLN A 58 -2.26 -9.59 -14.11
C GLN A 58 -3.08 -9.52 -15.41
N HIS A 59 -3.97 -8.55 -15.51
CA HIS A 59 -4.74 -8.30 -16.72
C HIS A 59 -3.84 -7.88 -17.89
N SER A 60 -2.95 -6.91 -17.68
CA SER A 60 -2.00 -6.45 -18.69
C SER A 60 -1.00 -7.54 -19.11
N GLU A 61 -0.53 -8.38 -18.19
CA GLU A 61 0.29 -9.56 -18.51
C GLU A 61 -0.47 -10.60 -19.35
N SER A 62 -1.76 -10.81 -19.08
CA SER A 62 -2.63 -11.65 -19.91
C SER A 62 -2.79 -11.07 -21.32
N GLN A 63 -2.94 -9.75 -21.45
CA GLN A 63 -2.99 -9.09 -22.75
C GLN A 63 -1.68 -9.24 -23.52
N LEU A 64 -0.53 -9.05 -22.85
CA LEU A 64 0.79 -9.28 -23.46
C LEU A 64 0.95 -10.71 -23.95
N ARG A 65 0.61 -11.72 -23.15
CA ARG A 65 0.71 -13.13 -23.57
C ARG A 65 -0.13 -13.43 -24.81
N ARG A 66 -1.34 -12.86 -24.91
CA ARG A 66 -2.20 -13.01 -26.09
C ARG A 66 -1.60 -12.31 -27.31
N LEU A 67 -1.04 -11.13 -27.12
CA LEU A 67 -0.42 -10.34 -28.18
C LEU A 67 0.84 -11.03 -28.70
N ASP A 68 1.68 -11.55 -27.81
CA ASP A 68 2.88 -12.31 -28.12
C ASP A 68 2.53 -13.58 -28.93
N HIS A 69 1.48 -14.30 -28.52
CA HIS A 69 1.00 -15.44 -29.29
C HIS A 69 0.48 -15.05 -30.68
N ARG A 70 -0.16 -13.88 -30.82
CA ARG A 70 -0.61 -13.34 -32.10
C ARG A 70 0.57 -12.96 -32.99
N ILE A 71 1.55 -12.24 -32.45
CA ILE A 71 2.78 -11.82 -33.15
C ILE A 71 3.54 -13.05 -33.67
N ASN A 72 3.75 -14.07 -32.82
CA ASN A 72 4.45 -15.29 -33.23
C ASN A 72 3.72 -16.00 -34.38
N ARG A 73 2.38 -16.10 -34.32
CA ARG A 73 1.58 -16.64 -35.43
C ARG A 73 1.70 -15.80 -36.71
N CYS A 74 1.71 -14.47 -36.57
CA CYS A 74 1.90 -13.54 -37.68
C CYS A 74 3.30 -13.68 -38.32
N ILE A 75 4.34 -13.89 -37.52
CA ILE A 75 5.71 -14.16 -37.99
C ILE A 75 5.77 -15.50 -38.74
N ASP A 76 5.18 -16.58 -38.18
CA ASP A 76 5.11 -17.90 -38.83
C ASP A 76 4.40 -17.84 -40.19
N LEU A 77 3.44 -16.91 -40.34
CA LEU A 77 2.70 -16.68 -41.58
C LEU A 77 3.37 -15.64 -42.51
N GLY A 78 4.48 -15.03 -42.10
CA GLY A 78 5.17 -13.96 -42.86
C GLY A 78 4.38 -12.65 -42.93
N GLN A 79 3.39 -12.44 -42.06
CA GLN A 79 2.48 -11.29 -42.03
C GLN A 79 2.76 -10.42 -40.80
N PHE A 80 3.80 -9.60 -40.86
CA PHE A 80 4.13 -8.67 -39.77
C PHE A 80 3.22 -7.43 -39.82
N ALA A 81 2.53 -7.12 -38.72
CA ALA A 81 1.70 -5.93 -38.60
C ALA A 81 2.32 -4.92 -37.63
N GLU A 82 2.67 -3.71 -38.10
CA GLU A 82 3.16 -2.61 -37.23
C GLU A 82 2.20 -2.26 -36.08
N SER A 83 0.91 -2.53 -36.26
CA SER A 83 -0.12 -2.37 -35.23
C SER A 83 0.11 -3.27 -34.00
N ASP A 84 0.74 -4.44 -34.15
CA ASP A 84 1.06 -5.31 -33.02
C ASP A 84 2.26 -4.81 -32.22
N HIS A 85 3.25 -4.22 -32.90
CA HIS A 85 4.41 -3.61 -32.24
C HIS A 85 4.01 -2.39 -31.41
N SER A 86 3.18 -1.52 -31.97
CA SER A 86 2.63 -0.35 -31.26
C SER A 86 1.76 -0.74 -30.06
N LEU A 87 0.94 -1.80 -30.18
CA LEU A 87 0.15 -2.31 -29.06
C LEU A 87 1.04 -2.87 -27.94
N THR A 88 2.13 -3.54 -28.30
CA THR A 88 3.12 -4.07 -27.34
C THR A 88 3.76 -2.94 -26.55
N GLN A 89 4.25 -1.90 -27.25
CA GLN A 89 4.83 -0.72 -26.62
C GLN A 89 3.84 -0.01 -25.68
N ALA A 90 2.57 0.10 -26.08
CA ALA A 90 1.52 0.69 -25.25
C ALA A 90 1.29 -0.09 -23.94
N ILE A 91 1.28 -1.43 -24.00
CA ILE A 91 1.12 -2.25 -22.79
C ILE A 91 2.36 -2.14 -21.89
N TYR A 92 3.57 -2.13 -22.44
CA TYR A 92 4.79 -1.90 -21.68
C TYR A 92 4.79 -0.55 -20.96
N ALA A 93 4.40 0.53 -21.65
CA ALA A 93 4.29 1.85 -21.05
C ALA A 93 3.27 1.88 -19.91
N LYS A 94 2.14 1.19 -20.06
CA LYS A 94 1.11 1.07 -19.01
C LYS A 94 1.65 0.30 -17.78
N LEU A 95 2.35 -0.81 -18.00
CA LEU A 95 2.97 -1.59 -16.92
C LEU A 95 4.02 -0.79 -16.16
N GLN A 96 4.89 -0.08 -16.88
CA GLN A 96 5.92 0.77 -16.26
C GLN A 96 5.30 1.89 -15.41
N ALA A 97 4.20 2.50 -15.88
CA ALA A 97 3.46 3.50 -15.13
C ALA A 97 2.79 2.92 -13.86
N GLN A 98 2.23 1.71 -13.95
CA GLN A 98 1.64 1.01 -12.80
C GLN A 98 2.72 0.62 -11.77
N GLU A 99 3.87 0.13 -12.21
CA GLU A 99 5.00 -0.21 -11.32
C GLU A 99 5.51 1.02 -10.56
N THR A 100 5.64 2.15 -11.26
CA THR A 100 6.05 3.43 -10.65
C THR A 100 5.05 3.85 -9.56
N ARG A 101 3.76 3.84 -9.87
CA ARG A 101 2.69 4.17 -8.89
C ARG A 101 2.69 3.25 -7.68
N LEU A 102 2.92 1.95 -7.89
CA LEU A 102 3.02 0.97 -6.80
C LEU A 102 4.22 1.28 -5.89
N ARG A 103 5.37 1.62 -6.48
CA ARG A 103 6.59 1.98 -5.75
C ARG A 103 6.39 3.25 -4.91
N ASP A 104 5.74 4.26 -5.48
CA ASP A 104 5.46 5.52 -4.78
C ASP A 104 4.47 5.31 -3.62
N THR A 105 3.40 4.55 -3.86
CA THR A 105 2.42 4.21 -2.82
C THR A 105 3.08 3.43 -1.67
N LYS A 106 3.99 2.51 -1.97
CA LYS A 106 4.76 1.78 -0.95
C LYS A 106 5.64 2.73 -0.13
N ARG A 107 6.26 3.73 -0.76
CA ARG A 107 7.07 4.73 -0.06
C ARG A 107 6.21 5.59 0.87
N GLU A 108 5.06 6.07 0.40
CA GLU A 108 4.13 6.85 1.24
C GLU A 108 3.68 6.08 2.49
N LEU A 109 3.41 4.78 2.35
CA LEU A 109 3.07 3.92 3.49
C LEU A 109 4.23 3.84 4.50
N ILE A 110 5.45 3.59 4.03
CA ILE A 110 6.65 3.51 4.88
C ILE A 110 6.86 4.84 5.63
N ASP A 111 6.75 5.97 4.93
CA ASP A 111 6.92 7.30 5.53
C ASP A 111 5.85 7.58 6.59
N ALA A 112 4.60 7.20 6.34
CA ALA A 112 3.51 7.30 7.31
C ALA A 112 3.78 6.42 8.55
N GLU A 113 4.19 5.17 8.36
CA GLU A 113 4.54 4.26 9.45
C GLU A 113 5.71 4.77 10.30
N GLN A 114 6.73 5.35 9.67
CA GLN A 114 7.85 5.98 10.36
C GLN A 114 7.41 7.18 11.20
N ARG A 115 6.57 8.07 10.64
CA ARG A 115 6.05 9.23 11.39
C ARG A 115 5.22 8.80 12.59
N LEU A 116 4.37 7.79 12.43
CA LEU A 116 3.54 7.27 13.52
C LEU A 116 4.38 6.54 14.58
N THR A 117 5.39 5.78 14.17
CA THR A 117 6.38 5.21 15.09
C THR A 117 7.14 6.30 15.86
N GLY A 118 7.51 7.40 15.18
CA GLY A 118 8.16 8.55 15.80
C GLY A 118 7.28 9.22 16.87
N ILE A 119 5.99 9.44 16.57
CA ILE A 119 5.02 9.97 17.54
C ILE A 119 4.92 9.01 18.73
N VAL A 120 4.65 7.73 18.51
CA VAL A 120 4.52 6.74 19.59
C VAL A 120 5.80 6.65 20.43
N THR A 121 6.98 6.69 19.81
CA THR A 121 8.28 6.65 20.51
C THR A 121 8.47 7.89 21.38
N VAL A 122 8.28 9.09 20.81
CA VAL A 122 8.36 10.35 21.57
C VAL A 122 7.44 10.30 22.77
N TRP A 123 6.23 9.76 22.62
CA TRP A 123 5.23 9.66 23.67
C TRP A 123 5.56 8.59 24.72
N ALA A 124 6.17 7.48 24.32
CA ALA A 124 6.66 6.44 25.23
C ALA A 124 7.89 6.91 26.03
N THR A 125 8.72 7.77 25.44
CA THR A 125 9.95 8.30 26.08
C THR A 125 9.74 9.59 26.88
N HIS A 126 8.74 10.41 26.52
CA HIS A 126 8.32 11.52 27.37
C HIS A 126 7.50 10.97 28.54
N ARG A 127 8.19 10.73 29.65
CA ARG A 127 7.56 10.61 30.97
C ARG A 127 6.71 11.86 31.21
N PHE A 128 5.40 11.65 31.38
CA PHE A 128 4.59 12.52 32.22
C PHE A 128 5.03 12.37 33.68
#